data_AF-A0A952KDG4-F1
#
_entry.id   AF-A0A952KDG4-F1
#
_cell.length_a   1.000
_cell.length_b   1.000
_cell.length_c   1.000
_cell.angle_alpha   90.00
_cell.angle_beta   90.00
_cell.angle_gamma   90.00
#
_symmetry.space_group_name_H-M   'P 1'
#
loop_
_entity.id
_entity.type
_entity.pdbx_description
1 polymer ?
#
loop_
_entity_poly.entity_id
_entity_poly.type
_entity_poly.pdbx_seq_one_letter_code
_entity_poly.pdbx_strand_id
1 'polypeptide(L)'
;MTANGTNGTNGSHSPQALRLKTGLAEMLKGGVIMDVTDARQAEIAERAGAVAVMALERVPAQIRAEGGVARMASPVKIREIMATVSIPVMAKCRIGHFAEAQILQSLGVDFIDESEVLTPADEANHVDKQAFVTPFVCGARNLGEALRRIAEGAAMIRTKGEAGTGDVVHAVQHLRQISRDIRGLTVLRPEELYTAAKELGAPYELVRLVAETGRLPVPNFSAGGIATPADAALVRQLGAEAVFVGSGIFMQDSQTFAEPEEAERRARAIVRATTHFEDAAILAEASAECQGAMKGLAVASLEPAQLLQTRGW
;
A
#
# COMPACT_ATOMS: atom_id res chain seq x y z
N MET A 1 10.50 -24.92 -46.67
CA MET A 1 9.54 -23.80 -46.66
C MET A 1 9.73 -23.05 -45.36
N THR A 2 9.97 -21.75 -45.51
CA THR A 2 10.39 -20.77 -44.51
C THR A 2 9.31 -20.43 -43.48
N ALA A 3 9.78 -20.16 -42.26
CA ALA A 3 9.32 -19.19 -41.27
C ALA A 3 7.81 -19.07 -40.94
N ASN A 4 7.49 -19.22 -39.66
CA ASN A 4 6.74 -18.20 -38.93
C ASN A 4 7.11 -18.24 -37.43
N GLY A 5 8.05 -17.37 -37.06
CA GLY A 5 8.27 -17.00 -35.67
C GLY A 5 7.20 -15.99 -35.26
N THR A 6 6.51 -16.27 -34.16
CA THR A 6 5.61 -15.31 -33.51
C THR A 6 6.33 -14.67 -32.33
N ASN A 7 6.75 -13.42 -32.55
CA ASN A 7 7.10 -12.42 -31.55
C ASN A 7 6.02 -12.32 -30.46
N GLY A 8 6.43 -12.25 -29.19
CA GLY A 8 5.48 -12.03 -28.08
C GLY A 8 6.05 -11.69 -26.71
N THR A 9 7.25 -11.09 -26.59
CA THR A 9 7.86 -10.79 -25.27
C THR A 9 8.34 -9.34 -25.07
N ASN A 10 8.06 -8.40 -25.98
CA ASN A 10 8.64 -7.04 -25.90
C ASN A 10 7.71 -5.93 -25.34
N GLY A 11 6.62 -6.27 -24.66
CA GLY A 11 5.63 -5.28 -24.19
C GLY A 11 5.88 -4.68 -22.80
N SER A 12 6.54 -5.40 -21.89
CA SER A 12 6.57 -5.02 -20.45
C SER A 12 7.71 -4.08 -20.06
N HIS A 13 8.78 -4.00 -20.85
CA HIS A 13 10.00 -3.25 -20.52
C HIS A 13 10.09 -1.85 -21.16
N SER A 14 9.03 -1.37 -21.81
CA SER A 14 9.07 -0.04 -22.44
C SER A 14 8.83 1.09 -21.40
N PRO A 15 9.49 2.25 -21.51
CA PRO A 15 9.16 3.43 -20.70
C PRO A 15 7.67 3.83 -20.78
N GLN A 16 7.01 3.51 -21.89
CA GLN A 16 5.56 3.73 -22.07
C GLN A 16 4.72 2.80 -21.18
N ALA A 17 5.13 1.53 -21.01
CA ALA A 17 4.44 0.59 -20.13
C ALA A 17 4.52 1.02 -18.66
N LEU A 18 5.69 1.49 -18.19
CA LEU A 18 5.82 2.01 -16.83
C LEU A 18 4.96 3.26 -16.62
N ARG A 19 4.94 4.17 -17.60
CA ARG A 19 4.09 5.37 -17.54
C ARG A 19 2.60 5.04 -17.46
N LEU A 20 2.15 4.00 -18.17
CA LEU A 20 0.76 3.52 -18.08
C LEU A 20 0.45 2.99 -16.68
N LYS A 21 1.32 2.13 -16.14
CA LYS A 21 1.19 1.59 -14.78
C LYS A 21 1.11 2.70 -13.73
N THR A 22 1.99 3.69 -13.81
CA THR A 22 1.98 4.86 -12.91
C THR A 22 0.73 5.70 -13.11
N GLY A 23 0.26 5.88 -14.35
CA GLY A 23 -0.97 6.61 -14.65
C GLY A 23 -2.21 5.99 -14.00
N LEU A 24 -2.29 4.65 -13.93
CA LEU A 24 -3.36 3.96 -13.19
C LEU A 24 -3.27 4.26 -11.68
N ALA A 25 -2.05 4.28 -11.12
CA ALA A 25 -1.85 4.58 -9.70
C ALA A 25 -2.21 6.04 -9.36
N GLU A 26 -1.95 6.97 -10.29
CA GLU A 26 -2.30 8.40 -10.15
C GLU A 26 -3.82 8.61 -10.01
N MET A 27 -4.65 7.77 -10.64
CA MET A 27 -6.12 7.86 -10.56
C MET A 27 -6.68 7.55 -9.16
N LEU A 28 -5.88 6.93 -8.29
CA LEU A 28 -6.29 6.55 -6.93
C LEU A 28 -6.01 7.64 -5.89
N LYS A 29 -5.34 8.73 -6.29
CA LYS A 29 -5.02 9.85 -5.40
C LYS A 29 -6.27 10.49 -4.81
N GLY A 30 -6.16 10.91 -3.55
CA GLY A 30 -7.24 11.50 -2.77
C GLY A 30 -8.22 10.49 -2.18
N GLY A 31 -8.09 9.21 -2.52
CA GLY A 31 -9.01 8.16 -2.09
C GLY A 31 -8.57 7.33 -0.88
N VAL A 32 -9.43 6.37 -0.54
CA VAL A 32 -9.17 5.32 0.45
C VAL A 32 -9.20 3.96 -0.24
N ILE A 33 -8.18 3.15 0.02
CA ILE A 33 -8.12 1.74 -0.42
C ILE A 33 -8.38 0.87 0.79
N MET A 34 -9.36 -0.03 0.71
CA MET A 34 -9.83 -0.80 1.87
C MET A 34 -9.44 -2.27 1.80
N ASP A 35 -8.77 -2.81 2.83
CA ASP A 35 -8.55 -4.26 2.93
C ASP A 35 -9.87 -4.97 3.21
N VAL A 36 -10.18 -6.03 2.44
CA VAL A 36 -11.43 -6.81 2.56
C VAL A 36 -11.14 -8.31 2.49
N THR A 37 -11.90 -9.10 3.25
CA THR A 37 -11.75 -10.56 3.34
C THR A 37 -12.88 -11.34 2.68
N ASP A 38 -13.97 -10.68 2.30
CA ASP A 38 -15.14 -11.28 1.64
C ASP A 38 -15.88 -10.27 0.75
N ALA A 39 -16.86 -10.75 -0.02
CA ALA A 39 -17.68 -9.94 -0.90
C ALA A 39 -18.49 -8.86 -0.18
N ARG A 40 -19.00 -9.16 1.02
CA ARG A 40 -19.84 -8.22 1.79
C ARG A 40 -19.02 -7.00 2.23
N GLN A 41 -17.79 -7.21 2.69
CA GLN A 41 -16.87 -6.13 3.02
C GLN A 41 -16.50 -5.30 1.78
N ALA A 42 -16.33 -5.95 0.63
CA ALA A 42 -16.07 -5.25 -0.64
C ALA A 42 -17.25 -4.34 -1.03
N GLU A 43 -18.50 -4.84 -0.93
CA GLU A 43 -19.71 -4.04 -1.18
C GLU A 43 -19.81 -2.84 -0.21
N ILE A 44 -19.52 -3.05 1.08
CA ILE A 44 -19.48 -1.98 2.09
C ILE A 44 -18.43 -0.92 1.71
N ALA A 45 -17.23 -1.36 1.32
CA ALA A 45 -16.15 -0.45 0.94
C ALA A 45 -16.52 0.41 -0.28
N GLU A 46 -17.07 -0.20 -1.33
CA GLU A 46 -17.53 0.52 -2.53
C GLU A 46 -18.64 1.52 -2.20
N ARG A 47 -19.67 1.09 -1.46
CA ARG A 47 -20.76 1.97 -1.03
C ARG A 47 -20.30 3.13 -0.16
N ALA A 48 -19.24 2.93 0.63
CA ALA A 48 -18.66 3.97 1.47
C ALA A 48 -17.80 4.98 0.68
N GLY A 49 -17.49 4.70 -0.60
CA GLY A 49 -16.69 5.56 -1.46
C GLY A 49 -15.20 5.22 -1.49
N ALA A 50 -14.82 3.96 -1.21
CA ALA A 50 -13.46 3.50 -1.47
C ALA A 50 -13.12 3.63 -2.96
N VAL A 51 -11.88 4.00 -3.28
CA VAL A 51 -11.42 4.10 -4.68
C VAL A 51 -10.89 2.77 -5.21
N ALA A 52 -10.60 1.82 -4.32
CA ALA A 52 -10.24 0.44 -4.62
C ALA A 52 -10.39 -0.43 -3.37
N VAL A 53 -10.41 -1.75 -3.54
CA VAL A 53 -10.34 -2.72 -2.44
C VAL A 53 -9.09 -3.59 -2.55
N MET A 54 -8.60 -4.08 -1.43
CA MET A 54 -7.43 -4.96 -1.32
C MET A 54 -7.87 -6.32 -0.76
N ALA A 55 -7.90 -7.33 -1.62
CA ALA A 55 -8.31 -8.69 -1.28
C ALA A 55 -7.21 -9.46 -0.53
N LEU A 56 -7.59 -10.10 0.58
CA LEU A 56 -6.70 -10.89 1.42
C LEU A 56 -7.47 -11.95 2.23
N GLU A 57 -6.74 -12.97 2.71
CA GLU A 57 -7.36 -14.07 3.44
C GLU A 57 -7.83 -13.65 4.83
N ARG A 58 -7.00 -12.86 5.53
CA ARG A 58 -7.16 -12.38 6.90
C ARG A 58 -6.57 -10.99 7.02
N VAL A 59 -7.25 -10.07 7.69
CA VAL A 59 -6.74 -8.71 7.89
C VAL A 59 -5.46 -8.71 8.75
N PRO A 60 -4.60 -7.67 8.67
CA PRO A 60 -3.33 -7.64 9.40
C PRO A 60 -3.45 -7.88 10.92
N ALA A 61 -4.55 -7.44 11.54
CA ALA A 61 -4.78 -7.66 12.97
C ALA A 61 -4.99 -9.15 13.31
N GLN A 62 -5.73 -9.88 12.47
CA GLN A 62 -5.91 -11.33 12.59
C GLN A 62 -4.61 -12.09 12.30
N ILE A 63 -3.83 -11.65 11.29
CA ILE A 63 -2.52 -12.24 10.98
C ILE A 63 -1.60 -12.21 12.21
N ARG A 64 -1.63 -11.13 12.99
CA ARG A 64 -0.88 -11.04 14.25
C ARG A 64 -1.41 -11.96 15.34
N ALA A 65 -2.73 -11.98 15.53
CA ALA A 65 -3.37 -12.73 16.60
C ALA A 65 -3.23 -14.25 16.42
N GLU A 66 -3.36 -14.73 15.18
CA GLU A 66 -3.30 -16.16 14.84
C GLU A 66 -1.87 -16.65 14.59
N GLY A 67 -0.98 -15.76 14.13
CA GLY A 67 0.36 -16.12 13.70
C GLY A 67 0.38 -17.08 12.51
N GLY A 68 1.45 -17.88 12.43
CA GLY A 68 1.68 -18.81 11.34
C GLY A 68 2.11 -18.14 10.03
N VAL A 69 1.98 -18.89 8.93
CA VAL A 69 2.39 -18.42 7.59
C VAL A 69 1.22 -17.75 6.89
N ALA A 70 1.33 -16.46 6.63
CA ALA A 70 0.37 -15.69 5.83
C ALA A 70 0.78 -15.70 4.35
N ARG A 71 -0.15 -16.03 3.45
CA ARG A 71 0.06 -16.23 2.00
C ARG A 71 -0.95 -15.41 1.18
N MET A 72 -0.82 -15.47 -0.14
CA MET A 72 -1.84 -14.97 -1.07
C MET A 72 -3.22 -15.56 -0.74
N ALA A 73 -4.28 -14.76 -0.88
CA ALA A 73 -5.66 -15.22 -0.70
C ALA A 73 -6.05 -16.28 -1.72
N SER A 74 -7.05 -17.10 -1.38
CA SER A 74 -7.62 -18.06 -2.33
C SER A 74 -8.10 -17.38 -3.61
N PRO A 75 -7.74 -17.89 -4.82
CA PRO A 75 -8.28 -17.38 -6.08
C PRO A 75 -9.82 -17.34 -6.14
N VAL A 76 -10.50 -18.24 -5.43
CA VAL A 76 -11.98 -18.26 -5.34
C VAL A 76 -12.47 -16.98 -4.66
N LYS A 77 -11.89 -16.63 -3.53
CA LYS A 77 -12.21 -15.41 -2.76
C LYS A 77 -11.93 -14.14 -3.56
N ILE A 78 -10.78 -14.10 -4.24
CA ILE A 78 -10.42 -12.96 -5.09
C ILE A 78 -11.45 -12.77 -6.20
N ARG A 79 -11.85 -13.84 -6.91
CA ARG A 79 -12.87 -13.77 -7.97
C ARG A 79 -14.23 -13.35 -7.43
N GLU A 80 -14.59 -13.81 -6.24
CA GLU A 80 -15.84 -13.41 -5.57
C GLU A 80 -15.87 -11.90 -5.31
N ILE A 81 -14.80 -11.33 -4.76
CA ILE A 81 -14.66 -9.89 -4.52
C ILE A 81 -14.70 -9.13 -5.86
N MET A 82 -13.94 -9.57 -6.87
CA MET A 82 -13.93 -8.95 -8.21
C MET A 82 -15.31 -8.96 -8.89
N ALA A 83 -16.11 -10.01 -8.68
CA ALA A 83 -17.45 -10.09 -9.25
C ALA A 83 -18.48 -9.20 -8.51
N THR A 84 -18.14 -8.74 -7.30
CA THR A 84 -19.07 -8.01 -6.42
C THR A 84 -19.00 -6.50 -6.62
N VAL A 85 -17.81 -5.94 -6.89
CA VAL A 85 -17.60 -4.49 -6.97
C VAL A 85 -17.18 -4.04 -8.36
N SER A 86 -17.42 -2.76 -8.66
CA SER A 86 -17.01 -2.12 -9.91
C SER A 86 -15.72 -1.30 -9.80
N ILE A 87 -15.29 -0.98 -8.58
CA ILE A 87 -14.01 -0.34 -8.29
C ILE A 87 -12.82 -1.32 -8.43
N PRO A 88 -11.60 -0.83 -8.70
CA PRO A 88 -10.42 -1.67 -8.82
C PRO A 88 -10.21 -2.62 -7.65
N VAL A 89 -9.81 -3.86 -7.96
CA VAL A 89 -9.47 -4.90 -6.97
C VAL A 89 -7.97 -5.16 -7.00
N MET A 90 -7.33 -4.91 -5.87
CA MET A 90 -5.95 -5.25 -5.61
C MET A 90 -5.85 -6.56 -4.84
N ALA A 91 -4.70 -7.24 -4.88
CA ALA A 91 -4.45 -8.41 -4.05
C ALA A 91 -2.99 -8.49 -3.59
N LYS A 92 -2.77 -9.10 -2.43
CA LYS A 92 -1.42 -9.25 -1.84
C LYS A 92 -0.72 -10.52 -2.31
N CYS A 93 0.57 -10.41 -2.62
CA CYS A 93 1.49 -11.54 -2.71
C CYS A 93 2.62 -11.41 -1.69
N ARG A 94 3.25 -12.54 -1.34
CA ARG A 94 4.44 -12.54 -0.48
C ARG A 94 5.62 -11.89 -1.19
N ILE A 95 6.51 -11.26 -0.41
CA ILE A 95 7.77 -10.71 -0.90
C ILE A 95 8.59 -11.82 -1.60
N GLY A 96 9.02 -11.54 -2.82
CA GLY A 96 9.79 -12.45 -3.67
C GLY A 96 8.99 -13.58 -4.33
N HIS A 97 7.69 -13.71 -4.03
CA HIS A 97 6.90 -14.84 -4.52
C HIS A 97 6.31 -14.59 -5.92
N PHE A 98 7.16 -14.55 -6.95
CA PHE A 98 6.75 -14.25 -8.33
C PHE A 98 5.66 -15.18 -8.86
N ALA A 99 5.58 -16.44 -8.41
CA ALA A 99 4.52 -17.37 -8.80
C ALA A 99 3.13 -16.99 -8.24
N GLU A 100 3.06 -16.34 -7.07
CA GLU A 100 1.79 -15.83 -6.53
C GLU A 100 1.37 -14.62 -7.37
N ALA A 101 2.30 -13.72 -7.66
CA ALA A 101 2.05 -12.58 -8.54
C ALA A 101 1.60 -12.99 -9.95
N GLN A 102 2.16 -14.08 -10.52
CA GLN A 102 1.72 -14.62 -11.82
C GLN A 102 0.28 -15.11 -11.79
N ILE A 103 -0.12 -15.78 -10.70
CA ILE A 103 -1.50 -16.21 -10.49
C ILE A 103 -2.41 -14.98 -10.39
N LEU A 104 -2.06 -13.98 -9.57
CA LEU A 104 -2.85 -12.75 -9.43
C LEU A 104 -3.03 -12.01 -10.75
N GLN A 105 -1.96 -11.83 -11.53
CA GLN A 105 -2.04 -11.26 -12.88
C GLN A 105 -2.95 -12.08 -13.80
N SER A 106 -2.90 -13.41 -13.73
CA SER A 106 -3.78 -14.28 -14.52
C SER A 106 -5.24 -14.20 -14.08
N LEU A 107 -5.52 -13.84 -12.83
CA LEU A 107 -6.88 -13.59 -12.35
C LEU A 107 -7.42 -12.24 -12.85
N GLY A 108 -6.53 -11.33 -13.27
CA GLY A 108 -6.89 -10.01 -13.75
C GLY A 108 -7.12 -8.99 -12.64
N VAL A 109 -6.41 -9.12 -11.51
CA VAL A 109 -6.42 -8.06 -10.48
C VAL A 109 -5.81 -6.77 -11.04
N ASP A 110 -6.29 -5.62 -10.61
CA ASP A 110 -5.86 -4.33 -11.13
C ASP A 110 -4.47 -3.92 -10.62
N PHE A 111 -4.13 -4.31 -9.38
CA PHE A 111 -2.80 -4.11 -8.78
C PHE A 111 -2.39 -5.31 -7.93
N ILE A 112 -1.08 -5.54 -7.85
CA ILE A 112 -0.48 -6.51 -6.93
C ILE A 112 0.29 -5.79 -5.84
N ASP A 113 0.00 -6.09 -4.58
CA ASP A 113 0.76 -5.58 -3.43
C ASP A 113 1.78 -6.64 -2.97
N GLU A 114 3.05 -6.38 -3.25
CA GLU A 114 4.15 -7.18 -2.72
C GLU A 114 4.36 -6.79 -1.25
N SER A 115 3.72 -7.54 -0.34
CA SER A 115 3.40 -7.04 0.99
C SER A 115 4.24 -7.70 2.09
N GLU A 116 4.87 -6.86 2.91
CA GLU A 116 5.57 -7.19 4.15
C GLU A 116 4.66 -7.78 5.25
N VAL A 117 3.34 -7.57 5.12
CA VAL A 117 2.36 -8.12 6.05
C VAL A 117 2.25 -9.63 5.92
N LEU A 118 2.45 -10.15 4.70
CA LEU A 118 2.52 -11.59 4.48
C LEU A 118 3.90 -12.13 4.87
N THR A 119 4.02 -13.45 5.07
CA THR A 119 5.31 -14.07 5.39
C THR A 119 6.21 -14.01 4.15
N PRO A 120 7.41 -13.40 4.19
CA PRO A 120 8.31 -13.36 3.03
C PRO A 120 8.57 -14.76 2.46
N ALA A 121 8.65 -14.87 1.14
CA ALA A 121 8.99 -16.12 0.46
C ALA A 121 10.45 -16.17 0.03
N ASP A 122 11.05 -15.00 -0.24
CA ASP A 122 12.48 -14.82 -0.48
C ASP A 122 13.00 -13.74 0.48
N GLU A 123 14.05 -14.07 1.22
CA GLU A 123 14.70 -13.21 2.21
C GLU A 123 15.88 -12.41 1.66
N ALA A 124 16.10 -12.45 0.35
CA ALA A 124 17.13 -11.69 -0.34
C ALA A 124 16.57 -10.81 -1.46
N ASN A 125 15.55 -11.29 -2.18
CA ASN A 125 15.07 -10.65 -3.41
C ASN A 125 13.57 -10.35 -3.39
N HIS A 126 13.22 -9.20 -3.93
CA HIS A 126 11.85 -8.88 -4.31
C HIS A 126 11.53 -9.41 -5.72
N VAL A 127 10.26 -9.48 -6.06
CA VAL A 127 9.79 -9.80 -7.42
C VAL A 127 10.34 -8.77 -8.41
N ASP A 128 10.83 -9.23 -9.57
CA ASP A 128 11.06 -8.38 -10.74
C ASP A 128 9.71 -7.96 -11.33
N LYS A 129 9.24 -6.76 -10.95
CA LYS A 129 7.92 -6.22 -11.29
C LYS A 129 7.89 -5.68 -12.72
N GLN A 130 9.05 -5.53 -13.36
CA GLN A 130 9.12 -5.12 -14.77
C GLN A 130 8.66 -6.24 -15.72
N ALA A 131 8.75 -7.51 -15.29
CA ALA A 131 8.29 -8.66 -16.06
C ALA A 131 6.76 -8.80 -16.14
N PHE A 132 6.00 -7.98 -15.39
CA PHE A 132 4.55 -8.04 -15.30
C PHE A 132 3.88 -6.92 -16.08
N VAL A 133 2.64 -7.14 -16.53
CA VAL A 133 1.78 -6.09 -17.08
C VAL A 133 1.03 -5.40 -15.95
N THR A 134 0.58 -6.18 -14.96
CA THR A 134 -0.14 -5.68 -13.79
C THR A 134 0.79 -4.76 -12.96
N PRO A 135 0.35 -3.55 -12.59
CA PRO A 135 1.14 -2.66 -11.75
C PRO A 135 1.30 -3.21 -10.32
N PHE A 136 2.43 -2.87 -9.70
CA PHE A 136 2.73 -3.26 -8.32
C PHE A 136 2.73 -2.06 -7.39
N VAL A 137 2.25 -2.29 -6.17
CA VAL A 137 2.47 -1.44 -5.00
C VAL A 137 3.44 -2.13 -4.04
N CYS A 138 4.36 -1.36 -3.46
CA CYS A 138 5.31 -1.86 -2.47
C CYS A 138 5.38 -0.96 -1.23
N GLY A 139 5.64 -1.56 -0.08
CA GLY A 139 5.91 -0.85 1.17
C GLY A 139 7.32 -0.27 1.26
N ALA A 140 7.47 0.94 1.81
CA ALA A 140 8.76 1.54 2.14
C ALA A 140 8.74 2.28 3.49
N ARG A 141 9.90 2.37 4.14
CA ARG A 141 10.09 3.12 5.41
C ARG A 141 10.89 4.41 5.27
N ASN A 142 11.69 4.49 4.22
CA ASN A 142 12.62 5.58 3.92
C ASN A 142 12.76 5.69 2.40
N LEU A 143 13.44 6.75 1.94
CA LEU A 143 13.60 7.00 0.51
C LEU A 143 14.41 5.91 -0.19
N GLY A 144 15.45 5.36 0.46
CA GLY A 144 16.27 4.29 -0.10
C GLY A 144 15.46 3.05 -0.46
N GLU A 145 14.62 2.57 0.46
CA GLU A 145 13.69 1.47 0.21
C GLU A 145 12.74 1.81 -0.95
N ALA A 146 12.11 2.99 -0.94
CA ALA A 146 11.18 3.40 -1.98
C ALA A 146 11.82 3.37 -3.37
N LEU A 147 13.04 3.93 -3.50
CA LEU A 147 13.74 3.98 -4.79
C LEU A 147 14.20 2.60 -5.27
N ARG A 148 14.59 1.69 -4.38
CA ARG A 148 14.87 0.29 -4.76
C ARG A 148 13.61 -0.40 -5.30
N ARG A 149 12.47 -0.26 -4.64
CA ARG A 149 11.19 -0.84 -5.10
C ARG A 149 10.76 -0.28 -6.45
N ILE A 150 10.94 1.03 -6.68
CA ILE A 150 10.67 1.67 -7.97
C ILE A 150 11.60 1.12 -9.06
N ALA A 151 12.89 0.93 -8.76
CA ALA A 151 13.85 0.35 -9.70
C ALA A 151 13.49 -1.08 -10.12
N GLU A 152 12.97 -1.87 -9.18
CA GLU A 152 12.43 -3.20 -9.44
C GLU A 152 11.09 -3.18 -10.21
N GLY A 153 10.49 -2.01 -10.45
CA GLY A 153 9.28 -1.83 -11.26
C GLY A 153 8.00 -1.53 -10.48
N ALA A 154 8.06 -1.14 -9.21
CA ALA A 154 6.88 -0.68 -8.48
C ALA A 154 6.30 0.60 -9.11
N ALA A 155 5.00 0.60 -9.35
CA ALA A 155 4.27 1.70 -9.95
C ALA A 155 3.61 2.62 -8.91
N MET A 156 3.66 2.22 -7.65
CA MET A 156 3.12 2.91 -6.48
C MET A 156 3.94 2.52 -5.25
N ILE A 157 4.15 3.47 -4.34
CA ILE A 157 4.72 3.22 -3.01
C ILE A 157 3.66 3.49 -1.95
N ARG A 158 3.71 2.73 -0.86
CA ARG A 158 3.01 3.05 0.38
C ARG A 158 3.97 3.00 1.55
N THR A 159 3.68 3.72 2.63
CA THR A 159 4.38 3.45 3.89
C THR A 159 4.08 2.03 4.37
N LYS A 160 5.02 1.40 5.08
CA LYS A 160 4.75 0.10 5.73
C LYS A 160 3.83 0.24 6.97
N GLY A 161 3.91 1.39 7.63
CA GLY A 161 3.34 1.62 8.97
C GLY A 161 3.69 0.49 9.94
N GLU A 162 2.82 0.19 10.90
CA GLU A 162 2.83 -1.09 11.60
C GLU A 162 1.44 -1.72 11.43
N ALA A 163 1.28 -2.55 10.40
CA ALA A 163 -0.05 -3.01 9.98
C ALA A 163 -0.77 -3.80 11.08
N GLY A 164 -2.05 -3.54 11.32
CA GLY A 164 -2.87 -4.30 12.28
C GLY A 164 -2.74 -3.89 13.74
N THR A 165 -1.97 -2.85 14.07
CA THR A 165 -1.87 -2.34 15.45
C THR A 165 -2.87 -1.24 15.77
N GLY A 166 -3.46 -0.58 14.77
CA GLY A 166 -4.29 0.61 14.99
C GLY A 166 -3.50 1.81 15.55
N ASP A 167 -2.18 1.79 15.46
CA ASP A 167 -1.29 2.87 15.90
C ASP A 167 -0.55 3.48 14.70
N VAL A 168 -0.91 4.72 14.36
CA VAL A 168 -0.45 5.44 13.17
C VAL A 168 1.02 5.90 13.27
N VAL A 169 1.67 5.77 14.43
CA VAL A 169 2.99 6.36 14.70
C VAL A 169 4.06 5.97 13.68
N HIS A 170 4.09 4.70 13.24
CA HIS A 170 5.08 4.23 12.26
C HIS A 170 4.78 4.76 10.85
N ALA A 171 3.50 4.90 10.49
CA ALA A 171 3.14 5.51 9.21
C ALA A 171 3.60 6.98 9.18
N VAL A 172 3.42 7.72 10.28
CA VAL A 172 3.93 9.09 10.45
C VAL A 172 5.44 9.14 10.35
N GLN A 173 6.16 8.25 11.04
CA GLN A 173 7.62 8.17 10.99
C GLN A 173 8.12 7.95 9.56
N HIS A 174 7.55 6.97 8.85
CA HIS A 174 7.94 6.65 7.48
C HIS A 174 7.66 7.80 6.51
N LEU A 175 6.47 8.42 6.57
CA LEU A 175 6.15 9.60 5.73
C LEU A 175 7.14 10.74 5.97
N ARG A 176 7.42 11.06 7.24
CA ARG A 176 8.35 12.12 7.60
C ARG A 176 9.76 11.80 7.15
N GLN A 177 10.20 10.55 7.27
CA GLN A 177 11.53 10.12 6.84
C GLN A 177 11.68 10.26 5.32
N ILE A 178 10.75 9.70 4.54
CA ILE A 178 10.73 9.82 3.07
C ILE A 178 10.73 11.31 2.66
N SER A 179 9.88 12.12 3.28
CA SER A 179 9.77 13.55 2.95
C SER A 179 11.03 14.35 3.30
N ARG A 180 11.67 14.03 4.43
CA ARG A 180 12.94 14.65 4.85
C ARG A 180 14.05 14.30 3.87
N ASP A 181 14.16 13.03 3.49
CA ASP A 181 15.19 12.57 2.56
C ASP A 181 15.02 13.23 1.19
N ILE A 182 13.79 13.31 0.67
CA ILE A 182 13.49 14.02 -0.59
C ILE A 182 13.92 15.48 -0.50
N ARG A 183 13.51 16.21 0.54
CA ARG A 183 13.89 17.62 0.73
C ARG A 183 15.41 17.78 0.84
N GLY A 184 16.08 16.87 1.54
CA GLY A 184 17.53 16.85 1.66
C GLY A 184 18.24 16.75 0.31
N LEU A 185 17.73 15.93 -0.62
CA LEU A 185 18.31 15.80 -1.96
C LEU A 185 18.19 17.08 -2.80
N THR A 186 17.11 17.86 -2.64
CA THR A 186 16.85 19.06 -3.46
C THR A 186 17.84 20.21 -3.25
N VAL A 187 18.63 20.17 -2.17
CA VAL A 187 19.62 21.21 -1.84
C VAL A 187 21.06 20.79 -2.08
N LEU A 188 21.29 19.53 -2.49
CA LEU A 188 22.61 19.01 -2.78
C LEU A 188 23.10 19.47 -4.16
N ARG A 189 24.42 19.64 -4.30
CA ARG A 189 25.06 19.85 -5.60
C ARG A 189 25.14 18.54 -6.38
N PRO A 190 25.22 18.57 -7.73
CA PRO A 190 25.24 17.37 -8.56
C PRO A 190 26.31 16.33 -8.16
N GLU A 191 27.49 16.78 -7.72
CA GLU A 191 28.58 15.91 -7.27
C GLU A 191 28.32 15.22 -5.93
N GLU A 192 27.48 15.79 -5.06
CA GLU A 192 27.13 15.24 -3.74
C GLU A 192 26.10 14.10 -3.86
N LEU A 193 25.34 14.06 -4.97
CA LEU A 193 24.31 13.06 -5.22
C LEU A 193 24.87 11.63 -5.36
N TYR A 194 26.13 11.46 -5.78
CA TYR A 194 26.77 10.13 -5.84
C TYR A 194 26.95 9.53 -4.45
N THR A 195 27.38 10.34 -3.48
CA THR A 195 27.51 9.93 -2.08
C THR A 195 26.14 9.66 -1.48
N ALA A 196 25.16 10.55 -1.71
CA ALA A 196 23.79 10.35 -1.24
C ALA A 196 23.17 9.05 -1.78
N ALA A 197 23.37 8.73 -3.06
CA ALA A 197 22.89 7.48 -3.65
C ALA A 197 23.52 6.24 -3.01
N LYS A 198 24.83 6.30 -2.70
CA LYS A 198 25.53 5.23 -1.97
C LYS A 198 24.98 5.05 -0.55
N GLU A 199 24.76 6.13 0.19
CA GLU A 199 24.24 6.10 1.57
C GLU A 199 22.78 5.61 1.63
N LEU A 200 21.94 6.04 0.69
CA LEU A 200 20.57 5.54 0.55
C LEU A 200 20.50 4.08 0.09
N GLY A 201 21.58 3.56 -0.50
CA GLY A 201 21.58 2.26 -1.17
C GLY A 201 20.57 2.24 -2.33
N ALA A 202 20.49 3.31 -3.11
CA ALA A 202 19.49 3.52 -4.16
C ALA A 202 20.15 3.82 -5.52
N PRO A 203 19.49 3.52 -6.65
CA PRO A 203 20.05 3.82 -7.97
C PRO A 203 20.24 5.33 -8.18
N TYR A 204 21.44 5.72 -8.62
CA TYR A 204 21.82 7.12 -8.82
C TYR A 204 20.83 7.89 -9.70
N GLU A 205 20.38 7.31 -10.82
CA GLU A 205 19.46 7.99 -11.73
C GLU A 205 18.12 8.34 -11.07
N LEU A 206 17.63 7.49 -10.17
CA LEU A 206 16.41 7.79 -9.42
C LEU A 206 16.65 8.84 -8.34
N VAL A 207 17.80 8.79 -7.66
CA VAL A 207 18.19 9.81 -6.68
C VAL A 207 18.32 11.18 -7.34
N ARG A 208 18.96 11.25 -8.51
CA ARG A 208 19.08 12.47 -9.32
C ARG A 208 17.71 12.97 -9.77
N LEU A 209 16.83 12.10 -10.26
CA LEU A 209 15.47 12.48 -10.64
C LEU A 209 14.68 13.06 -9.47
N VAL A 210 14.78 12.47 -8.28
CA VAL A 210 14.11 12.99 -7.06
C VAL A 210 14.72 14.32 -6.64
N ALA A 211 16.05 14.48 -6.70
CA ALA A 211 16.72 15.75 -6.40
C ALA A 211 16.23 16.89 -7.32
N GLU A 212 16.07 16.61 -8.61
CA GLU A 212 15.61 17.56 -9.62
C GLU A 212 14.12 17.91 -9.49
N THR A 213 13.28 16.92 -9.17
CA THR A 213 11.82 17.08 -9.19
C THR A 213 11.20 17.38 -7.82
N GLY A 214 11.94 17.12 -6.73
CA GLY A 214 11.45 17.27 -5.36
C GLY A 214 10.34 16.31 -4.95
N ARG A 215 10.15 15.20 -5.69
CA ARG A 215 9.10 14.21 -5.44
C ARG A 215 9.49 12.82 -5.94
N LEU A 216 8.79 11.79 -5.47
CA LEU A 216 8.89 10.45 -6.03
C LEU A 216 8.32 10.42 -7.46
N PRO A 217 8.87 9.56 -8.35
CA PRO A 217 8.37 9.40 -9.72
C PRO A 217 7.06 8.58 -9.81
N VAL A 218 6.56 8.07 -8.69
CA VAL A 218 5.32 7.30 -8.55
C VAL A 218 4.53 7.81 -7.33
N PRO A 219 3.21 7.57 -7.25
CA PRO A 219 2.43 7.95 -6.08
C PRO A 219 2.94 7.36 -4.77
N ASN A 220 2.84 8.13 -3.68
CA ASN A 220 3.23 7.73 -2.33
C ASN A 220 2.05 7.81 -1.36
N PHE A 221 1.50 6.65 -1.00
CA PHE A 221 0.33 6.51 -0.13
C PHE A 221 0.75 6.19 1.31
N SER A 222 -0.18 6.29 2.25
CA SER A 222 0.06 5.89 3.64
C SER A 222 -0.69 4.62 3.99
N ALA A 223 -0.03 3.67 4.65
CA ALA A 223 -0.65 2.46 5.18
C ALA A 223 -0.14 2.14 6.59
N GLY A 224 -0.94 1.32 7.30
CA GLY A 224 -0.60 0.78 8.61
C GLY A 224 -0.97 1.70 9.77
N GLY A 225 -1.82 1.19 10.68
CA GLY A 225 -2.16 1.87 11.93
C GLY A 225 -3.23 2.96 11.85
N ILE A 226 -3.75 3.29 10.65
CA ILE A 226 -4.88 4.22 10.50
C ILE A 226 -6.14 3.55 11.05
N ALA A 227 -6.73 4.13 12.08
CA ALA A 227 -7.92 3.60 12.75
C ALA A 227 -9.07 4.61 12.85
N THR A 228 -8.79 5.90 12.67
CA THR A 228 -9.77 6.97 12.84
C THR A 228 -9.76 7.97 11.67
N PRO A 229 -10.83 8.79 11.52
CA PRO A 229 -10.85 9.90 10.57
C PRO A 229 -9.69 10.90 10.79
N ALA A 230 -9.32 11.15 12.05
CA ALA A 230 -8.21 12.03 12.40
C ALA A 230 -6.86 11.47 11.95
N ASP A 231 -6.64 10.15 12.06
CA ASP A 231 -5.42 9.50 11.56
C ASP A 231 -5.30 9.64 10.04
N ALA A 232 -6.40 9.41 9.32
CA ALA A 232 -6.46 9.56 7.87
C ALA A 232 -6.14 11.01 7.46
N ALA A 233 -6.74 11.99 8.13
CA ALA A 233 -6.46 13.40 7.89
C ALA A 233 -5.01 13.77 8.19
N LEU A 234 -4.45 13.29 9.31
CA LEU A 234 -3.06 13.52 9.70
C LEU A 234 -2.09 13.07 8.61
N VAL A 235 -2.20 11.83 8.13
CA VAL A 235 -1.27 11.32 7.11
C VAL A 235 -1.40 12.05 5.77
N ARG A 236 -2.61 12.49 5.42
CA ARG A 236 -2.86 13.32 4.23
C ARG A 236 -2.20 14.71 4.36
N GLN A 237 -2.32 15.36 5.52
CA GLN A 237 -1.62 16.62 5.81
C GLN A 237 -0.08 16.46 5.82
N LEU A 238 0.42 15.25 6.13
CA LEU A 238 1.85 14.92 6.05
C LEU A 238 2.35 14.62 4.62
N GLY A 239 1.47 14.70 3.62
CA GLY A 239 1.82 14.55 2.21
C GLY A 239 1.57 13.17 1.61
N ALA A 240 0.90 12.25 2.32
CA ALA A 240 0.43 11.01 1.71
C ALA A 240 -0.61 11.34 0.64
N GLU A 241 -0.53 10.73 -0.54
CA GLU A 241 -1.40 11.05 -1.68
C GLU A 241 -2.74 10.28 -1.68
N ALA A 242 -2.83 9.20 -0.91
CA ALA A 242 -4.05 8.46 -0.56
C ALA A 242 -3.75 7.59 0.68
N VAL A 243 -4.76 6.89 1.21
CA VAL A 243 -4.60 6.04 2.41
C VAL A 243 -5.09 4.61 2.20
N PHE A 244 -4.38 3.64 2.76
CA PHE A 244 -4.81 2.25 2.90
C PHE A 244 -5.31 1.99 4.31
N VAL A 245 -6.51 1.43 4.44
CA VAL A 245 -7.09 1.08 5.73
C VAL A 245 -7.71 -0.31 5.70
N GLY A 246 -7.32 -1.16 6.62
CA GLY A 246 -7.90 -2.50 6.77
C GLY A 246 -8.57 -2.68 8.12
N SER A 247 -7.77 -3.11 9.09
CA SER A 247 -8.26 -3.39 10.45
C SER A 247 -9.03 -2.23 11.09
N GLY A 248 -8.66 -0.97 10.82
CA GLY A 248 -9.34 0.20 11.37
C GLY A 248 -10.83 0.29 11.04
N ILE A 249 -11.24 -0.26 9.88
CA ILE A 249 -12.63 -0.26 9.43
C ILE A 249 -13.36 -1.50 9.91
N PHE A 250 -12.86 -2.68 9.52
CA PHE A 250 -13.62 -3.92 9.64
C PHE A 250 -13.41 -4.66 10.96
N MET A 251 -12.48 -4.25 11.82
CA MET A 251 -12.20 -4.97 13.06
C MET A 251 -12.69 -4.22 14.29
N GLN A 252 -13.31 -4.94 15.22
CA GLN A 252 -13.58 -4.45 16.56
C GLN A 252 -12.35 -4.61 17.46
N ASP A 253 -11.68 -5.74 17.38
CA ASP A 253 -10.40 -6.03 18.03
C ASP A 253 -9.50 -6.89 17.12
N SER A 254 -8.48 -7.57 17.65
CA SER A 254 -7.58 -8.36 16.81
C SER A 254 -8.18 -9.67 16.27
N GLN A 255 -9.35 -10.09 16.75
CA GLN A 255 -9.97 -11.38 16.45
C GLN A 255 -11.38 -11.25 15.88
N THR A 256 -12.13 -10.23 16.27
CA THR A 256 -13.54 -10.04 15.93
C THR A 256 -13.73 -8.92 14.91
N PHE A 257 -14.57 -9.19 13.90
CA PHE A 257 -15.02 -8.17 12.96
C PHE A 257 -16.03 -7.24 13.64
N ALA A 258 -16.00 -5.97 13.28
CA ALA A 258 -17.04 -5.02 13.65
C ALA A 258 -18.36 -5.37 12.96
N GLU A 259 -19.47 -4.93 13.54
CA GLU A 259 -20.76 -5.10 12.91
C GLU A 259 -20.80 -4.38 11.55
N PRO A 260 -21.44 -4.94 10.51
CA PRO A 260 -21.44 -4.39 9.16
C PRO A 260 -21.86 -2.92 9.08
N GLU A 261 -22.88 -2.52 9.83
CA GLU A 261 -23.34 -1.13 9.88
C GLU A 261 -22.31 -0.20 10.54
N GLU A 262 -21.57 -0.70 11.53
CA GLU A 262 -20.49 0.04 12.17
C GLU A 262 -19.29 0.18 11.22
N ALA A 263 -18.89 -0.89 10.55
CA ALA A 263 -17.83 -0.87 9.54
C ALA A 263 -18.18 0.13 8.41
N GLU A 264 -19.43 0.15 7.95
CA GLU A 264 -19.88 1.10 6.93
C GLU A 264 -19.82 2.57 7.41
N ARG A 265 -20.19 2.85 8.67
CA ARG A 265 -20.02 4.20 9.27
C ARG A 265 -18.56 4.60 9.35
N ARG A 266 -17.68 3.71 9.85
CA ARG A 266 -16.23 3.96 9.94
C ARG A 266 -15.62 4.21 8.56
N ALA A 267 -15.98 3.38 7.57
CA ALA A 267 -15.51 3.50 6.20
C ALA A 267 -15.89 4.87 5.59
N ARG A 268 -17.17 5.28 5.70
CA ARG A 268 -17.63 6.59 5.22
C ARG A 268 -16.92 7.75 5.92
N ALA A 269 -16.77 7.69 7.23
CA ALA A 269 -16.11 8.73 8.00
C ALA A 269 -14.64 8.90 7.57
N ILE A 270 -13.93 7.79 7.33
CA ILE A 270 -12.53 7.81 6.86
C ILE A 270 -12.43 8.32 5.42
N VAL A 271 -13.34 7.94 4.52
CA VAL A 271 -13.41 8.47 3.14
C VAL A 271 -13.65 9.98 3.16
N ARG A 272 -14.62 10.45 3.95
CA ARG A 272 -14.93 11.87 4.12
C ARG A 272 -13.73 12.65 4.65
N ALA A 273 -13.06 12.14 5.69
CA ALA A 273 -11.88 12.78 6.27
C ALA A 273 -10.67 12.79 5.34
N THR A 274 -10.47 11.74 4.53
CA THR A 274 -9.38 11.66 3.55
C THR A 274 -9.55 12.71 2.45
N THR A 275 -10.81 12.97 2.06
CA THR A 275 -11.18 13.98 1.06
C THR A 275 -11.04 15.40 1.62
N HIS A 276 -11.56 15.64 2.83
CA HIS A 276 -11.62 16.95 3.47
C HIS A 276 -10.57 17.12 4.58
N PHE A 277 -9.37 16.60 4.35
CA PHE A 277 -8.34 16.45 5.39
C PHE A 277 -7.82 17.76 6.01
N GLU A 278 -8.13 18.92 5.42
CA GLU A 278 -7.75 20.25 5.94
C GLU A 278 -8.92 20.98 6.63
N ASP A 279 -10.16 20.48 6.50
CA ASP A 279 -11.35 21.12 7.08
C ASP A 279 -11.67 20.52 8.46
N ALA A 280 -11.19 21.19 9.51
CA ALA A 280 -11.38 20.75 10.89
C ALA A 280 -12.86 20.58 11.30
N ALA A 281 -13.80 21.32 10.70
CA ALA A 281 -15.22 21.18 11.02
C ALA A 281 -15.78 19.88 10.43
N ILE A 282 -15.47 19.59 9.16
CA ILE A 282 -15.85 18.32 8.52
C ILE A 282 -15.18 17.14 9.24
N LEU A 283 -13.92 17.29 9.68
CA LEU A 283 -13.23 16.25 10.45
C LEU A 283 -13.90 15.97 11.80
N ALA A 284 -14.37 17.01 12.49
CA ALA A 284 -15.11 16.84 13.76
C ALA A 284 -16.43 16.09 13.54
N GLU A 285 -17.18 16.42 12.49
CA GLU A 285 -18.41 15.72 12.11
C GLU A 285 -18.16 14.26 11.74
N ALA A 286 -17.19 13.99 10.86
CA ALA A 286 -16.81 12.64 10.48
C ALA A 286 -16.35 11.81 11.69
N SER A 287 -15.63 12.43 12.63
CA SER A 287 -15.20 11.77 13.86
C SER A 287 -16.37 11.46 14.79
N ALA A 288 -17.41 12.30 14.85
CA ALA A 288 -18.60 12.05 15.65
C ALA A 288 -19.46 10.89 15.10
N GLU A 289 -19.47 10.70 13.78
CA GLU A 289 -20.11 9.55 13.13
C GLU A 289 -19.37 8.23 13.40
N CYS A 290 -18.05 8.31 13.64
CA CYS A 290 -17.17 7.19 13.94
C CYS A 290 -17.18 6.85 15.44
N GLN A 291 -18.27 6.25 15.94
CA GLN A 291 -18.49 5.98 17.37
C GLN A 291 -17.60 4.88 18.00
N GLY A 292 -16.59 4.41 17.28
CA GLY A 292 -15.64 3.40 17.74
C GLY A 292 -14.49 3.22 16.76
N ALA A 293 -13.37 2.68 17.26
CA ALA A 293 -12.23 2.26 16.45
C ALA A 293 -11.79 0.88 16.93
N MET A 294 -10.99 0.18 16.12
CA MET A 294 -10.41 -1.09 16.54
C MET A 294 -9.64 -0.91 17.85
N LYS A 295 -9.73 -1.90 18.76
CA LYS A 295 -8.84 -1.93 19.93
C LYS A 295 -7.42 -2.25 19.46
N GLY A 296 -6.58 -1.22 19.44
CA GLY A 296 -5.21 -1.32 18.96
C GLY A 296 -4.24 -2.03 19.92
N LEU A 297 -3.02 -2.22 19.42
CA LEU A 297 -1.84 -2.63 20.17
C LEU A 297 -0.87 -1.45 20.18
N ALA A 298 -0.35 -1.10 21.37
CA ALA A 298 0.72 -0.12 21.43
C ALA A 298 1.97 -0.72 20.77
N VAL A 299 2.51 -0.09 19.72
CA VAL A 299 3.68 -0.68 19.03
C VAL A 299 4.88 -0.79 19.98
N ALA A 300 4.99 0.13 20.94
CA ALA A 300 6.03 0.12 21.96
C ALA A 300 6.04 -1.13 22.84
N SER A 301 4.96 -1.92 22.89
CA SER A 301 4.90 -3.19 23.62
C SER A 301 5.19 -4.41 22.75
N LEU A 302 5.49 -4.23 21.46
CA LEU A 302 5.84 -5.33 20.56
C LEU A 302 7.35 -5.58 20.57
N GLU A 303 7.73 -6.86 20.58
CA GLU A 303 9.12 -7.25 20.42
C GLU A 303 9.59 -6.98 18.98
N PRO A 304 10.88 -6.67 18.74
CA PRO A 304 11.39 -6.35 17.40
C PRO A 304 11.08 -7.44 16.35
N ALA A 305 11.07 -8.71 16.75
CA ALA A 305 10.76 -9.84 15.86
C ALA A 305 9.29 -9.90 15.42
N GLN A 306 8.39 -9.21 16.14
CA GLN A 306 6.97 -9.13 15.84
C GLN A 306 6.62 -7.95 14.92
N LEU A 307 7.58 -7.06 14.66
CA LEU A 307 7.39 -5.93 13.76
C LEU A 307 7.32 -6.43 12.32
N LEU A 308 6.23 -6.10 11.63
CA LEU A 308 6.03 -6.47 10.22
C LEU A 308 6.78 -5.53 9.29
N GLN A 309 6.92 -4.25 9.68
CA GLN A 309 7.56 -3.22 8.86
C GLN A 309 9.05 -3.46 8.58
N THR A 310 9.71 -4.26 9.41
CA THR A 310 11.14 -4.56 9.27
C THR A 310 11.44 -5.54 8.13
N ARG A 311 10.42 -6.21 7.57
CA ARG A 311 10.55 -7.16 6.45
C ARG A 311 10.66 -6.43 5.10
N GLY A 312 11.31 -7.04 4.10
CA GLY A 312 11.42 -6.50 2.73
C GLY A 312 12.33 -5.28 2.59
N TRP A 313 13.62 -5.48 2.91
CA TRP A 313 14.70 -4.49 3.07
C TRP A 313 15.06 -3.67 1.82
#